data_AF-A0A3B4Z377-F1
#
_entry.id   AF-A0A3B4Z377-F1
#
_cell.length_a   1.000
_cell.length_b   1.000
_cell.length_c   1.000
_cell.angle_alpha   90.00
_cell.angle_beta   90.00
_cell.angle_gamma   90.00
#
_symmetry.space_group_name_H-M   'P 1'
#
loop_
_entity.id
_entity.type
_entity.pdbx_description
1 polymer ?
#
loop_
_entity_poly.entity_id
_entity_poly.type
_entity_poly.pdbx_seq_one_letter_code
_entity_poly.pdbx_strand_id
1 'polypeptide(L)'
;LSILYIFCLLCTSSCLASKQQQTKFPIRTAELLSCSGHLVFSEIWMTYVFLTGWLILPSCPLRQYHFVNEPLTWNEAQSYCRETYTDLATTESMTELNQLIDTVSSSGHKSEVWIGLYTEIDWRWSDGFTGSGAEYRKWGYGEPDSLFAREFCVFISSTAQWYDAYCPSDRSVVCYKGKDITHIQYKKYNPVQHQVNIK
;
A
#
# COMPACT_ATOMS: atom_id res chain seq x y z
N LEU A 1 -9.81 -29.50 -15.86
CA LEU A 1 -9.53 -29.28 -14.42
C LEU A 1 -8.28 -30.01 -13.90
N SER A 2 -7.54 -30.79 -14.71
CA SER A 2 -6.41 -31.59 -14.22
C SER A 2 -5.01 -30.99 -14.48
N ILE A 3 -4.92 -29.88 -15.25
CA ILE A 3 -3.65 -29.22 -15.59
C ILE A 3 -3.40 -27.97 -14.72
N LEU A 4 -4.46 -27.30 -14.26
CA LEU A 4 -4.38 -26.16 -13.34
C LEU A 4 -3.78 -26.51 -11.97
N TYR A 5 -3.99 -27.75 -11.49
CA TYR A 5 -3.46 -28.19 -10.20
C TYR A 5 -1.94 -28.44 -10.25
N ILE A 6 -1.40 -28.82 -11.41
CA ILE A 6 0.04 -29.07 -11.61
C ILE A 6 0.80 -27.74 -11.70
N PHE A 7 0.22 -26.71 -12.32
CA PHE A 7 0.80 -25.36 -12.37
C PHE A 7 0.85 -24.69 -10.99
N CYS A 8 -0.14 -24.93 -10.13
CA CYS A 8 -0.15 -24.37 -8.77
C CYS A 8 0.95 -24.97 -7.88
N LEU A 9 1.28 -26.25 -8.06
CA LEU A 9 2.35 -26.94 -7.33
C LEU A 9 3.76 -26.54 -7.79
N LEU A 10 3.92 -26.09 -9.04
CA LEU A 10 5.21 -25.63 -9.55
C LEU A 10 5.51 -24.17 -9.17
N CYS A 11 4.50 -23.31 -9.02
CA CYS A 11 4.72 -21.93 -8.54
C CYS A 11 5.19 -21.84 -7.09
N THR A 12 4.86 -22.82 -6.23
CA THR A 12 5.45 -22.88 -4.88
C THR A 12 6.92 -23.28 -4.88
N SER A 13 7.42 -23.94 -5.95
CA SER A 13 8.81 -24.40 -6.03
C SER A 13 9.79 -23.31 -6.46
N SER A 14 9.35 -22.37 -7.30
CA SER A 14 10.18 -21.26 -7.79
C SER A 14 10.37 -20.12 -6.78
N CYS A 15 9.64 -20.12 -5.66
CA CYS A 15 9.88 -19.18 -4.56
C CYS A 15 10.92 -19.71 -3.54
N LEU A 16 11.41 -20.94 -3.70
CA LEU A 16 12.48 -21.55 -2.90
C LEU A 16 13.72 -21.82 -3.77
N ALA A 17 14.29 -20.80 -4.41
CA ALA A 17 15.54 -20.98 -5.14
C ALA A 17 16.47 -19.74 -5.09
N SER A 18 16.72 -19.22 -3.89
CA SER A 18 17.92 -18.40 -3.62
C SER A 18 18.83 -19.11 -2.61
N LYS A 19 19.34 -20.28 -2.98
CA LYS A 19 20.48 -20.91 -2.29
C LYS A 19 21.12 -21.98 -3.18
N GLN A 20 22.15 -21.61 -3.93
CA GLN A 20 23.14 -22.58 -4.42
C GLN A 20 24.53 -21.95 -4.38
N GLN A 21 25.34 -22.49 -3.47
CA GLN A 21 26.78 -22.33 -3.37
C GLN A 21 27.45 -23.55 -4.01
N GLN A 22 28.60 -23.31 -4.64
CA GLN A 22 29.41 -24.19 -5.51
C GLN A 22 29.76 -25.58 -4.95
N THR A 23 29.66 -26.64 -5.78
CA THR A 23 30.57 -27.82 -5.88
C THR A 23 30.31 -28.52 -7.26
N LYS A 24 31.22 -28.62 -8.24
CA LYS A 24 32.47 -29.38 -8.50
C LYS A 24 32.32 -30.88 -8.99
N PHE A 25 32.54 -31.09 -10.31
CA PHE A 25 33.08 -32.29 -11.06
C PHE A 25 32.29 -33.65 -11.15
N PRO A 26 32.64 -34.64 -12.04
CA PRO A 26 32.80 -34.67 -13.52
C PRO A 26 32.07 -35.83 -14.27
N ILE A 27 31.92 -35.66 -15.60
CA ILE A 27 31.99 -36.59 -16.77
C ILE A 27 31.65 -38.10 -16.61
N ARG A 28 30.73 -38.62 -17.45
CA ARG A 28 30.89 -39.90 -18.19
C ARG A 28 30.04 -39.94 -19.48
N THR A 29 30.65 -40.55 -20.49
CA THR A 29 30.21 -40.82 -21.87
C THR A 29 29.19 -41.96 -21.96
N ALA A 30 28.26 -41.92 -22.92
CA ALA A 30 27.68 -43.10 -23.57
C ALA A 30 27.05 -42.73 -24.93
N GLU A 31 27.25 -43.60 -25.91
CA GLU A 31 27.02 -43.45 -27.34
C GLU A 31 25.55 -43.63 -27.80
N LEU A 32 25.25 -42.95 -28.90
CA LEU A 32 24.48 -43.31 -30.11
C LEU A 32 23.36 -44.38 -30.06
N LEU A 33 22.16 -43.95 -30.48
CA LEU A 33 21.27 -44.74 -31.34
C LEU A 33 20.68 -43.84 -32.43
N SER A 34 20.90 -44.25 -33.69
CA SER A 34 20.46 -43.60 -34.91
C SER A 34 18.98 -43.81 -35.20
N CYS A 35 18.32 -42.81 -35.76
CA CYS A 35 17.21 -43.02 -36.71
C CYS A 35 17.39 -42.07 -37.89
N SER A 36 17.73 -42.65 -39.03
CA SER A 36 17.82 -42.00 -40.32
C SER A 36 16.42 -41.65 -40.82
N GLY A 37 16.13 -40.35 -40.93
CA GLY A 37 14.98 -39.80 -41.62
C GLY A 37 15.40 -38.51 -42.31
N HIS A 38 15.63 -38.58 -43.61
CA HIS A 38 16.18 -37.48 -44.39
C HIS A 38 15.11 -36.39 -44.61
N LEU A 39 15.40 -35.23 -44.03
CA LEU A 39 15.04 -33.85 -44.40
C LEU A 39 14.02 -33.62 -45.54
N VAL A 40 13.02 -32.80 -45.19
CA VAL A 40 12.57 -31.56 -45.85
C VAL A 40 11.05 -31.51 -45.72
N PHE A 41 10.50 -30.70 -44.81
CA PHE A 41 9.16 -30.08 -44.79
C PHE A 41 8.94 -29.57 -43.36
N SER A 42 8.88 -28.28 -43.04
CA SER A 42 9.00 -27.06 -43.84
C SER A 42 9.15 -25.88 -42.87
N GLU A 43 9.79 -24.83 -43.36
CA GLU A 43 9.99 -23.47 -42.82
C GLU A 43 8.71 -22.71 -42.40
N ILE A 44 7.61 -23.42 -42.08
CA ILE A 44 6.26 -22.89 -41.87
C ILE A 44 5.81 -23.01 -40.40
N TRP A 45 6.43 -23.87 -39.57
CA TRP A 45 5.97 -24.11 -38.17
C TRP A 45 6.60 -23.25 -37.07
N MET A 46 7.71 -22.52 -37.29
CA MET A 46 8.31 -21.63 -36.25
C MET A 46 8.45 -20.17 -36.67
N THR A 47 8.20 -19.81 -37.92
CA THR A 47 7.76 -18.44 -38.25
C THR A 47 6.39 -18.14 -37.62
N TYR A 48 5.63 -19.18 -37.26
CA TYR A 48 4.40 -19.11 -36.48
C TYR A 48 4.60 -18.69 -35.01
N VAL A 49 5.72 -19.08 -34.37
CA VAL A 49 6.09 -18.58 -33.03
C VAL A 49 6.51 -17.11 -33.07
N PHE A 50 6.94 -16.61 -34.23
CA PHE A 50 7.17 -15.19 -34.48
C PHE A 50 5.91 -14.42 -34.93
N LEU A 51 4.83 -15.10 -35.34
CA LEU A 51 3.59 -14.47 -35.85
C LEU A 51 2.37 -14.55 -34.92
N THR A 52 2.30 -15.48 -33.95
CA THR A 52 1.20 -15.55 -32.97
C THR A 52 1.59 -15.01 -31.60
N GLY A 53 2.28 -13.89 -31.59
CA GLY A 53 2.47 -13.12 -30.37
C GLY A 53 3.54 -13.68 -29.45
N TRP A 54 4.76 -13.21 -29.68
CA TRP A 54 5.45 -12.52 -28.59
C TRP A 54 4.54 -11.39 -28.08
N LEU A 55 3.52 -11.76 -27.30
CA LEU A 55 2.64 -10.81 -26.65
C LEU A 55 3.01 -10.82 -25.18
N ILE A 56 3.97 -9.94 -24.92
CA ILE A 56 4.02 -9.09 -23.74
C ILE A 56 3.93 -9.91 -22.47
N LEU A 57 5.11 -10.26 -21.93
CA LEU A 57 5.29 -10.34 -20.48
C LEU A 57 4.36 -9.27 -19.87
N PRO A 58 3.48 -9.57 -18.90
CA PRO A 58 3.15 -8.52 -17.96
C PRO A 58 4.47 -8.23 -17.25
N SER A 59 5.33 -7.42 -17.88
CA SER A 59 6.26 -6.56 -17.18
C SER A 59 5.31 -5.76 -16.32
N CYS A 60 5.16 -6.20 -15.07
CA CYS A 60 4.59 -5.37 -14.04
C CYS A 60 5.28 -4.01 -14.23
N PRO A 61 4.55 -2.94 -14.64
CA PRO A 61 5.19 -1.69 -14.93
C PRO A 61 5.83 -1.25 -13.62
N LEU A 62 7.13 -1.38 -13.61
CA LEU A 62 7.94 -1.02 -12.48
C LEU A 62 7.88 0.49 -12.40
N ARG A 63 7.41 1.02 -11.26
CA ARG A 63 7.30 2.47 -11.05
C ARG A 63 8.66 3.12 -11.32
N GLN A 64 8.68 4.12 -12.20
CA GLN A 64 9.86 4.93 -12.43
C GLN A 64 9.88 6.07 -11.41
N TYR A 65 10.95 6.12 -10.61
CA TYR A 65 11.13 7.16 -9.60
C TYR A 65 12.00 8.31 -10.14
N HIS A 66 11.67 9.53 -9.71
CA HIS A 66 12.40 10.75 -10.05
C HIS A 66 12.79 11.47 -8.77
N PHE A 67 14.08 11.75 -8.59
CA PHE A 67 14.58 12.54 -7.47
C PHE A 67 14.54 14.03 -7.82
N VAL A 68 14.04 14.84 -6.89
CA VAL A 68 13.92 16.30 -7.01
C VAL A 68 14.67 16.93 -5.84
N ASN A 69 15.68 17.75 -6.13
CA ASN A 69 16.53 18.36 -5.11
C ASN A 69 16.07 19.77 -4.71
N GLU A 70 14.78 19.91 -4.37
CA GLU A 70 14.18 21.17 -3.96
C GLU A 70 13.58 21.03 -2.55
N PRO A 71 13.89 21.94 -1.60
CA PRO A 71 13.34 21.88 -0.25
C PRO A 71 11.89 22.39 -0.24
N LEU A 72 10.92 21.46 -0.16
CA LEU A 72 9.49 21.73 -0.19
C LEU A 72 8.79 21.18 1.06
N THR A 73 7.74 21.84 1.54
CA THR A 73 6.80 21.22 2.50
C THR A 73 6.07 20.05 1.82
N TRP A 74 5.45 19.14 2.58
CA TRP A 74 4.81 17.96 2.01
C TRP A 74 3.72 18.32 0.97
N ASN A 75 2.88 19.32 1.26
CA ASN A 75 1.83 19.78 0.35
C ASN A 75 2.39 20.42 -0.93
N GLU A 76 3.48 21.20 -0.81
CA GLU A 76 4.17 21.79 -1.95
C GLU A 76 4.83 20.70 -2.81
N ALA A 77 5.46 19.70 -2.18
CA ALA A 77 6.07 18.57 -2.88
C ALA A 77 5.04 17.73 -3.63
N GLN A 78 3.87 17.47 -3.03
CA GLN A 78 2.76 16.79 -3.69
C GLN A 78 2.26 17.57 -4.91
N SER A 79 2.05 18.87 -4.75
CA SER A 79 1.59 19.75 -5.83
C SER A 79 2.60 19.76 -6.98
N TYR A 80 3.89 19.95 -6.68
CA TYR A 80 4.97 19.91 -7.65
C TYR A 80 5.02 18.58 -8.43
N CYS A 81 4.91 17.45 -7.72
CA CYS A 81 4.93 16.13 -8.36
C CYS A 81 3.71 15.89 -9.25
N ARG A 82 2.53 16.43 -8.94
CA ARG A 82 1.34 16.34 -9.79
C ARG A 82 1.39 17.25 -11.01
N GLU A 83 2.08 18.38 -10.90
CA GLU A 83 2.27 19.30 -12.01
C GLU A 83 3.35 18.83 -12.99
N THR A 84 4.41 18.19 -12.49
CA THR A 84 5.60 17.81 -13.28
C THR A 84 5.65 16.32 -13.65
N TYR A 85 5.10 15.46 -12.79
CA TYR A 85 5.12 14.00 -12.89
C TYR A 85 3.70 13.43 -12.65
N THR A 86 3.58 12.32 -11.91
CA THR A 86 2.29 11.73 -11.54
C THR A 86 1.83 12.16 -10.14
N ASP A 87 2.61 11.82 -9.10
CA ASP A 87 2.38 12.21 -7.70
C ASP A 87 3.68 11.88 -6.89
N LEU A 88 3.69 12.13 -5.58
CA LEU A 88 4.74 11.65 -4.68
C LEU A 88 4.86 10.12 -4.72
N ALA A 89 6.07 9.62 -4.48
CA ALA A 89 6.38 8.19 -4.58
C ALA A 89 5.52 7.34 -3.62
N THR A 90 4.94 6.27 -4.15
CA THR A 90 4.34 5.18 -3.34
C THR A 90 4.98 3.86 -3.73
N THR A 91 5.00 2.90 -2.80
CA THR A 91 5.65 1.59 -2.98
C THR A 91 4.69 0.48 -2.54
N GLU A 92 4.60 -0.59 -3.33
CA GLU A 92 3.74 -1.75 -3.05
C GLU A 92 4.52 -3.05 -2.82
N SER A 93 5.84 -3.01 -3.06
CA SER A 93 6.73 -4.16 -2.91
C SER A 93 8.12 -3.75 -2.47
N MET A 94 8.89 -4.72 -1.95
CA MET A 94 10.30 -4.50 -1.61
C MET A 94 11.15 -4.16 -2.85
N THR A 95 10.80 -4.73 -4.01
CA THR A 95 11.49 -4.42 -5.29
C THR A 95 11.34 -2.95 -5.65
N GLU A 96 10.13 -2.39 -5.53
CA GLU A 96 9.87 -0.97 -5.76
C GLU A 96 10.53 -0.08 -4.72
N LEU A 97 10.51 -0.48 -3.44
CA LEU A 97 11.19 0.26 -2.38
C LEU A 97 12.70 0.35 -2.62
N ASN A 98 13.34 -0.76 -3.04
CA ASN A 98 14.77 -0.76 -3.35
C ASN A 98 15.10 0.20 -4.50
N GLN A 99 14.26 0.27 -5.54
CA GLN A 99 14.49 1.19 -6.65
C GLN A 99 14.28 2.65 -6.30
N LEU A 100 13.31 2.94 -5.43
CA LEU A 100 13.16 4.28 -4.85
C LEU A 100 14.43 4.68 -4.10
N ILE A 101 14.94 3.78 -3.24
CA ILE A 101 16.18 4.00 -2.49
C ILE A 101 17.40 4.17 -3.42
N ASP A 102 17.51 3.35 -4.46
CA ASP A 102 18.59 3.43 -5.46
C ASP A 102 18.55 4.76 -6.22
N THR A 103 17.35 5.25 -6.56
CA THR A 103 17.15 6.54 -7.23
C THR A 103 17.62 7.71 -6.36
N VAL A 104 17.28 7.69 -5.07
CA VAL A 104 17.71 8.72 -4.11
C VAL A 104 19.21 8.61 -3.81
N SER A 105 19.73 7.40 -3.63
CA SER A 105 21.14 7.19 -3.28
C SER A 105 22.07 7.55 -4.43
N SER A 106 21.65 7.26 -5.67
CA SER A 106 22.42 7.56 -6.88
C SER A 106 22.54 9.06 -7.17
N SER A 107 21.68 9.90 -6.60
CA SER A 107 21.81 11.36 -6.71
C SER A 107 22.86 11.94 -5.75
N GLY A 108 23.42 11.13 -4.85
CA GLY A 108 24.33 11.57 -3.80
C GLY A 108 23.64 12.30 -2.63
N HIS A 109 22.31 12.34 -2.61
CA HIS A 109 21.52 12.94 -1.53
C HIS A 109 21.60 12.10 -0.26
N LYS A 110 21.71 12.77 0.91
CA LYS A 110 21.92 12.11 2.21
C LYS A 110 20.88 12.47 3.27
N SER A 111 19.94 13.35 2.96
CA SER A 111 18.85 13.76 3.86
C SER A 111 17.55 13.01 3.57
N GLU A 112 16.56 13.23 4.42
CA GLU A 112 15.22 12.67 4.33
C GLU A 112 14.46 13.23 3.11
N VAL A 113 13.63 12.39 2.49
CA VAL A 113 12.78 12.76 1.35
C VAL A 113 11.32 12.48 1.67
N TRP A 114 10.41 13.30 1.14
CA TRP A 114 8.97 13.04 1.24
C TRP A 114 8.54 11.87 0.34
N ILE A 115 7.58 11.09 0.82
CA ILE A 115 6.86 10.07 0.05
C ILE A 115 5.35 10.35 0.12
N GLY A 116 4.58 9.68 -0.73
CA GLY A 116 3.15 9.95 -0.90
C GLY A 116 2.24 9.43 0.20
N LEU A 117 2.77 8.75 1.22
CA LEU A 117 1.97 8.27 2.35
C LEU A 117 1.66 9.42 3.31
N TYR A 118 0.37 9.70 3.52
CA TYR A 118 -0.10 10.76 4.42
C TYR A 118 -1.46 10.41 5.04
N THR A 119 -1.89 11.19 6.03
CA THR A 119 -3.22 11.06 6.64
C THR A 119 -3.88 12.43 6.77
N GLU A 120 -5.20 12.44 6.61
CA GLU A 120 -6.06 13.56 6.97
C GLU A 120 -6.84 13.17 8.22
N ILE A 121 -7.12 14.14 9.09
CA ILE A 121 -7.92 13.92 10.31
C ILE A 121 -9.37 14.29 10.00
N ASP A 122 -10.26 13.30 10.02
CA ASP A 122 -11.70 13.49 9.87
C ASP A 122 -12.41 13.46 11.24
N TRP A 123 -12.82 14.64 11.71
CA TRP A 123 -13.48 14.82 13.00
C TRP A 123 -14.94 14.37 12.94
N ARG A 124 -15.32 13.40 13.79
CA ARG A 124 -16.67 12.83 13.86
C ARG A 124 -17.29 12.90 15.25
N TRP A 125 -18.62 13.00 15.29
CA TRP A 125 -19.39 12.89 16.53
C TRP A 125 -19.46 11.44 17.01
N SER A 126 -19.44 11.24 18.34
CA SER A 126 -19.37 9.91 18.96
C SER A 126 -20.65 9.08 18.80
N ASP A 127 -21.77 9.74 18.55
CA ASP A 127 -23.07 9.12 18.22
C ASP A 127 -23.22 8.78 16.71
N GLY A 128 -22.22 9.13 15.89
CA GLY A 128 -22.26 8.96 14.45
C GLY A 128 -23.16 9.97 13.73
N PHE A 129 -23.46 11.13 14.33
CA PHE A 129 -24.24 12.18 13.68
C PHE A 129 -23.54 12.69 12.41
N THR A 130 -24.24 12.54 11.28
CA THR A 130 -23.78 12.88 9.92
C THR A 130 -24.78 13.74 9.15
N GLY A 131 -25.81 14.25 9.83
CA GLY A 131 -26.84 15.11 9.23
C GLY A 131 -26.36 16.53 8.98
N SER A 132 -27.28 17.40 8.55
CA SER A 132 -27.00 18.83 8.38
C SER A 132 -26.42 19.45 9.66
N GLY A 133 -25.26 20.10 9.57
CA GLY A 133 -24.57 20.70 10.71
C GLY A 133 -23.60 19.76 11.42
N ALA A 134 -23.46 18.51 10.98
CA ALA A 134 -22.45 17.59 11.51
C ALA A 134 -21.01 18.09 11.30
N GLU A 135 -20.81 19.00 10.34
CA GLU A 135 -19.57 19.71 10.02
C GLU A 135 -19.32 20.96 10.87
N TYR A 136 -20.28 21.40 11.70
CA TYR A 136 -20.12 22.59 12.53
C TYR A 136 -18.93 22.42 13.49
N ARG A 137 -17.95 23.32 13.43
CA ARG A 137 -16.80 23.37 14.33
C ARG A 137 -16.65 24.77 14.89
N LYS A 138 -16.36 24.89 16.20
CA LYS A 138 -16.07 26.17 16.87
C LYS A 138 -14.71 26.11 17.57
N TRP A 139 -13.68 25.80 16.78
CA TRP A 139 -12.29 25.71 17.23
C TRP A 139 -11.82 27.00 17.92
N GLY A 140 -10.97 26.84 18.93
CA GLY A 140 -10.19 27.91 19.51
C GLY A 140 -9.20 28.49 18.50
N TYR A 141 -8.60 29.63 18.84
CA TYR A 141 -7.53 30.19 18.03
C TYR A 141 -6.33 29.23 18.04
N GLY A 142 -5.86 28.83 16.86
CA GLY A 142 -4.75 27.88 16.69
C GLY A 142 -5.15 26.41 16.66
N GLU A 143 -6.44 26.09 16.85
CA GLU A 143 -6.93 24.71 16.96
C GLU A 143 -7.62 24.22 15.67
N PRO A 144 -7.66 22.90 15.43
CA PRO A 144 -6.94 21.86 16.16
C PRO A 144 -5.45 21.84 15.77
N ASP A 145 -4.56 21.64 16.72
CA ASP A 145 -3.10 21.62 16.49
C ASP A 145 -2.47 20.22 16.58
N SER A 146 -3.22 19.24 17.07
CA SER A 146 -2.82 17.84 17.19
C SER A 146 -1.45 17.66 17.84
N LEU A 147 -1.22 18.29 19.00
CA LEU A 147 0.09 18.28 19.67
C LEU A 147 0.69 16.86 19.75
N PHE A 148 1.94 16.75 19.28
CA PHE A 148 2.70 15.50 19.24
C PHE A 148 1.99 14.34 18.50
N ALA A 149 1.03 14.64 17.61
CA ALA A 149 0.16 13.67 16.95
C ALA A 149 -0.59 12.75 17.94
N ARG A 150 -1.10 13.32 19.04
CA ARG A 150 -1.78 12.57 20.11
C ARG A 150 -3.16 13.10 20.48
N GLU A 151 -3.55 14.27 19.96
CA GLU A 151 -4.76 14.96 20.36
C GLU A 151 -5.88 14.70 19.35
N PHE A 152 -6.70 13.69 19.65
CA PHE A 152 -7.74 13.19 18.73
C PHE A 152 -9.14 13.16 19.36
N CYS A 153 -9.31 13.81 20.52
CA CYS A 153 -10.59 14.01 21.19
C CYS A 153 -10.80 15.48 21.48
N VAL A 154 -12.05 15.95 21.54
CA VAL A 154 -12.36 17.37 21.68
C VAL A 154 -12.97 17.66 23.05
N PHE A 155 -12.56 18.77 23.67
CA PHE A 155 -13.28 19.35 24.80
C PHE A 155 -13.70 20.79 24.51
N ILE A 156 -14.66 21.27 25.29
CA ILE A 156 -15.15 22.65 25.23
C ILE A 156 -14.68 23.38 26.49
N SER A 157 -14.09 24.57 26.31
CA SER A 157 -13.66 25.45 27.41
C SER A 157 -14.82 26.30 27.96
N SER A 158 -14.57 27.04 29.04
CA SER A 158 -15.52 28.02 29.59
C SER A 158 -15.85 29.18 28.64
N THR A 159 -15.03 29.43 27.62
CA THR A 159 -15.29 30.41 26.55
C THR A 159 -16.15 29.84 25.41
N ALA A 160 -16.64 28.60 25.56
CA ALA A 160 -17.39 27.87 24.56
C ALA A 160 -16.62 27.69 23.24
N GLN A 161 -15.30 27.57 23.30
CA GLN A 161 -14.40 27.23 22.19
C GLN A 161 -13.92 25.79 22.32
N TRP A 162 -13.58 25.17 21.20
CA TRP A 162 -13.21 23.76 21.11
C TRP A 162 -11.70 23.60 20.97
N TYR A 163 -11.16 22.57 21.61
CA TYR A 163 -9.74 22.25 21.64
C TYR A 163 -9.60 20.73 21.50
N ASP A 164 -8.71 20.26 20.65
CA ASP A 164 -8.31 18.86 20.71
C ASP A 164 -7.47 18.59 21.96
N ALA A 165 -7.46 17.34 22.37
CA ALA A 165 -6.79 16.87 23.56
C ALA A 165 -6.48 15.38 23.45
N TYR A 166 -5.50 14.96 24.24
CA TYR A 166 -5.20 13.55 24.46
C TYR A 166 -6.42 12.83 25.07
N CYS A 167 -6.99 11.88 24.32
CA CYS A 167 -8.23 11.18 24.69
C CYS A 167 -8.23 10.52 26.09
N PRO A 168 -7.12 9.91 26.57
CA PRO A 168 -7.08 9.30 27.90
C PRO A 168 -7.02 10.29 29.08
N SER A 169 -6.99 11.60 28.84
CA SER A 169 -7.01 12.58 29.92
C SER A 169 -8.37 12.65 30.60
N ASP A 170 -8.38 12.63 31.93
CA ASP A 170 -9.62 12.73 32.72
C ASP A 170 -10.30 14.09 32.53
N ARG A 171 -11.59 14.07 32.18
CA ARG A 171 -12.43 15.27 32.03
C ARG A 171 -13.85 14.98 32.50
N SER A 172 -14.52 16.01 33.03
CA SER A 172 -15.97 15.94 33.26
C SER A 172 -16.72 15.86 31.93
N VAL A 173 -17.88 15.22 31.94
CA VAL A 173 -18.66 14.94 30.72
C VAL A 173 -20.01 15.64 30.74
N VAL A 174 -20.54 15.92 29.55
CA VAL A 174 -21.92 16.35 29.34
C VAL A 174 -22.58 15.33 28.41
N CYS A 175 -23.66 14.70 28.87
CA CYS A 175 -24.45 13.77 28.08
C CYS A 175 -25.70 14.47 27.54
N TYR A 176 -26.19 14.04 26.39
CA TYR A 176 -27.48 14.47 25.87
C TYR A 176 -28.42 13.27 25.71
N LYS A 177 -29.74 13.50 25.80
CA LYS A 177 -30.77 12.52 25.46
C LYS A 177 -31.56 13.06 24.28
N GLY A 178 -31.42 12.42 23.11
CA GLY A 178 -32.16 12.77 21.91
C GLY A 178 -33.65 12.46 22.04
N LYS A 179 -34.46 13.04 21.15
CA LYS A 179 -35.81 12.51 20.87
C LYS A 179 -35.64 11.26 20.01
N ASP A 180 -36.39 10.20 20.32
CA ASP A 180 -36.45 8.99 19.49
C ASP A 180 -36.77 9.37 18.04
N ILE A 181 -35.76 9.35 17.17
CA ILE A 181 -35.99 9.24 15.74
C ILE A 181 -36.22 7.75 15.50
N THR A 182 -37.45 7.30 15.73
CA THR A 182 -37.88 5.93 15.44
C THR A 182 -37.48 5.58 14.01
N HIS A 183 -36.64 4.54 13.87
CA HIS A 183 -36.27 3.86 12.62
C HIS A 183 -35.35 4.61 11.62
N ILE A 184 -34.12 4.90 12.01
CA ILE A 184 -33.00 4.65 11.09
C ILE A 184 -32.17 3.53 11.71
N GLN A 185 -32.12 2.42 10.97
CA GLN A 185 -31.60 1.12 11.38
C GLN A 185 -30.12 1.22 11.78
N TYR A 186 -29.82 1.53 13.03
CA TYR A 186 -28.56 1.12 13.64
C TYR A 186 -28.60 -0.40 13.73
N LYS A 187 -28.08 -1.07 12.69
CA LYS A 187 -27.69 -2.48 12.78
C LYS A 187 -26.79 -2.60 14.01
N LYS A 188 -27.35 -3.21 15.05
CA LYS A 188 -26.69 -3.55 16.30
C LYS A 188 -25.33 -4.21 16.00
N TYR A 189 -24.25 -3.45 16.12
CA TYR A 189 -22.90 -4.03 16.12
C TYR A 189 -22.79 -4.90 17.38
N ASN A 190 -22.66 -6.20 17.18
CA ASN A 190 -22.53 -7.19 18.23
C ASN A 190 -21.06 -7.62 18.28
N PRO A 191 -20.23 -7.11 19.22
CA PRO A 191 -18.87 -7.59 19.36
C PRO A 191 -18.93 -9.02 19.89
N VAL A 192 -18.65 -10.00 19.03
CA VAL A 192 -18.33 -11.36 19.46
C VAL A 192 -17.13 -11.24 20.40
N GLN A 193 -17.33 -11.57 21.68
CA GLN A 193 -16.24 -11.72 22.61
C GLN A 193 -15.32 -12.84 22.13
N HIS A 194 -14.19 -12.49 21.53
CA HIS A 194 -13.07 -13.41 21.47
C HIS A 194 -12.44 -13.46 22.87
N GLN A 195 -12.91 -14.41 23.67
CA GLN A 195 -12.13 -14.94 24.78
C GLN A 195 -10.91 -15.65 24.18
N VAL A 196 -9.75 -15.02 24.28
CA VAL A 196 -8.46 -15.70 24.07
C VAL A 196 -8.19 -16.53 25.31
N ASN A 197 -8.49 -17.83 25.24
CA ASN A 197 -8.01 -18.80 26.21
C ASN A 197 -6.52 -19.04 25.95
N ILE A 198 -5.67 -18.48 26.81
CA ILE A 198 -4.26 -18.85 26.90
C ILE A 198 -4.22 -20.22 27.59
N LYS A 199 -3.76 -21.24 26.86
CA LYS A 199 -3.28 -22.50 27.45
C LYS A 199 -1.81 -22.37 27.77
#